data_AF-A0A940K5C0-F1
#
_entry.id   AF-A0A940K5C0-F1
#
_cell.length_a   1.000
_cell.length_b   1.000
_cell.length_c   1.000
_cell.angle_alpha   90.00
_cell.angle_beta   90.00
_cell.angle_gamma   90.00
#
_symmetry.space_group_name_H-M   'P 1'
#
loop_
_entity.id
_entity.type
_entity.pdbx_description
1 polymer ?
#
loop_
_entity_poly.entity_id
_entity_poly.type
_entity_poly.pdbx_seq_one_letter_code
_entity_poly.pdbx_strand_id
1 'polypeptide(L)' 'MRVLQLFQCVRGKHHRSRRLAWSDGTTYRSWCVGCGKPLIRSHGGWQADPDPPPPPDGHSKAAH' A
#
# COMPACT_ATOMS: atom_id res chain seq x y z
N MET A 1 14.76 -11.49 -5.13
CA MET A 1 14.97 -10.30 -4.27
C MET A 1 13.65 -9.69 -3.73
N ARG A 2 12.76 -10.48 -3.11
CA ARG A 2 11.52 -9.95 -2.47
C ARG A 2 11.56 -9.97 -0.94
N VAL A 3 12.43 -10.79 -0.34
CA VAL A 3 12.48 -11.01 1.12
C VAL A 3 12.93 -9.77 1.89
N LEU A 4 14.00 -9.09 1.44
CA LEU A 4 14.46 -7.83 2.04
C LEU A 4 13.40 -6.72 1.99
N GLN A 5 12.58 -6.71 0.94
CA GLN A 5 11.51 -5.72 0.77
C GLN A 5 10.32 -6.01 1.71
N LEU A 6 10.01 -7.28 1.94
CA LEU A 6 9.04 -7.73 2.95
C LEU A 6 9.49 -7.38 4.37
N PHE A 7 10.77 -7.60 4.72
CA PHE A 7 11.32 -7.20 6.02
C PHE A 7 11.25 -5.69 6.25
N GLN A 8 11.53 -4.89 5.22
CA GLN A 8 11.35 -3.43 5.30
C GLN A 8 9.89 -3.04 5.51
N CYS A 9 8.94 -3.74 4.88
CA CYS A 9 7.52 -3.54 5.11
C CYS A 9 7.12 -3.86 6.56
N VAL A 10 7.66 -4.93 7.17
CA VAL A 10 7.41 -5.26 8.58
C VAL A 10 7.95 -4.18 9.52
N ARG A 11 9.08 -3.55 9.16
CA ARG A 11 9.64 -2.38 9.88
C ARG A 11 8.92 -1.06 9.56
N GLY A 12 7.78 -1.09 8.86
CA GLY A 12 7.00 0.11 8.49
C GLY A 12 7.57 0.90 7.32
N LYS A 13 8.67 0.46 6.70
CA LYS A 13 9.25 1.08 5.50
C LYS A 13 8.54 0.55 4.25
N HIS A 14 7.43 1.17 3.92
CA HIS A 14 6.65 0.84 2.73
C HIS A 14 7.06 1.67 1.52
N HIS A 15 7.29 1.00 0.39
CA HIS A 15 7.49 1.65 -0.89
C HIS A 15 6.20 1.64 -1.70
N ARG A 16 5.72 2.82 -2.09
CA ARG A 16 4.53 2.96 -2.95
C ARG A 16 4.77 2.44 -4.36
N SER A 17 3.68 2.04 -5.02
CA SER A 17 3.66 1.84 -6.45
C SER A 17 3.56 3.19 -7.16
N ARG A 18 4.57 3.52 -7.96
CA ARG A 18 4.54 4.75 -8.79
C ARG A 18 3.52 4.69 -9.94
N ARG A 19 3.03 3.49 -10.28
CA ARG A 19 2.07 3.26 -11.38
C ARG A 19 0.62 3.16 -10.91
N LEU A 20 0.41 2.89 -9.63
CA LEU A 20 -0.91 2.58 -9.05
C LEU A 20 -1.20 3.53 -7.88
N ALA A 21 -1.19 4.83 -8.17
CA ALA A 21 -1.65 5.85 -7.22
C ALA A 21 -2.96 6.45 -7.77
N TRP A 22 -3.97 6.53 -6.91
CA TRP A 22 -5.25 7.15 -7.24
C TRP A 22 -5.64 8.14 -6.15
N SER A 23 -6.55 9.05 -6.45
CA SER A 23 -7.10 9.99 -5.48
C SER A 23 -8.59 9.71 -5.36
N ASP A 24 -9.08 9.59 -4.12
CA ASP A 24 -10.50 9.41 -3.82
C ASP A 24 -11.20 10.76 -3.57
N GLY A 25 -10.57 11.87 -3.98
CA GLY A 25 -11.06 13.23 -3.70
C GLY A 25 -10.64 13.79 -2.34
N THR A 26 -10.51 12.94 -1.31
CA THR A 26 -10.07 13.37 0.03
C THR A 26 -8.59 13.08 0.29
N THR A 27 -8.05 11.99 -0.27
CA THR A 27 -6.68 11.54 -0.02
C THR A 27 -6.14 10.77 -1.21
N TYR A 28 -4.82 10.90 -1.44
CA TYR A 28 -4.12 10.06 -2.40
C TYR A 28 -3.83 8.69 -1.80
N ARG A 29 -4.30 7.63 -2.44
CA ARG A 29 -4.09 6.24 -2.08
C ARG A 29 -3.16 5.55 -3.07
N SER A 30 -2.46 4.52 -2.62
CA SER A 30 -1.58 3.67 -3.44
C SER A 30 -1.45 2.29 -2.79
N TRP A 31 -0.65 1.41 -3.39
CA TRP A 31 -0.31 0.10 -2.85
C TRP A 31 1.19 -0.02 -2.60
N CYS A 32 1.57 -0.74 -1.56
CA CYS A 32 2.97 -1.08 -1.33
C CYS A 32 3.42 -2.15 -2.34
N VAL A 33 4.49 -1.91 -3.09
CA VAL A 33 5.00 -2.89 -4.07
C VAL A 33 5.63 -4.13 -3.44
N GLY A 34 6.02 -4.04 -2.16
CA GLY A 34 6.63 -5.15 -1.42
C GLY A 34 5.60 -6.08 -0.81
N CYS A 35 4.73 -5.53 0.05
CA CYS A 35 3.75 -6.32 0.79
C CYS A 35 2.32 -6.22 0.25
N GLY A 36 2.03 -5.37 -0.74
CA GLY A 36 0.69 -5.19 -1.29
C GLY A 36 -0.32 -4.56 -0.32
N LYS A 37 0.13 -3.95 0.78
CA LYS A 37 -0.75 -3.22 1.69
C LYS A 37 -1.19 -1.89 1.08
N PRO A 38 -2.43 -1.45 1.32
CA PRO A 38 -2.88 -0.12 0.95
C PRO A 38 -2.08 0.95 1.71
N LEU A 39 -1.75 2.04 1.01
CA LEU A 39 -1.00 3.18 1.52
C LEU A 39 -1.79 4.46 1.27
N ILE A 40 -1.76 5.38 2.23
CA ILE A 40 -2.30 6.74 2.10
C ILE A 40 -1.17 7.77 2.11
N ARG A 41 -1.36 8.85 1.36
CA ARG A 41 -0.50 10.03 1.41
C ARG A 41 -0.93 10.90 2.59
N SER A 42 -0.05 11.04 3.55
CA SER A 42 -0.18 11.93 4.70
C SER A 42 0.93 12.99 4.68
N HIS A 43 0.90 13.94 5.63
CA HIS A 43 1.85 15.05 5.71
C HIS A 43 3.32 14.60 5.72
N GLY A 44 3.61 13.45 6.35
CA GLY A 44 4.96 12.85 6.40
C GLY A 44 5.33 11.96 5.21
N GLY A 45 4.50 11.89 4.16
CA GLY A 45 4.69 11.00 3.02
C GLY A 45 3.71 9.82 3.01
N TRP A 46 4.14 8.69 2.45
CA TRP A 46 3.29 7.52 2.26
C TRP A 46 3.33 6.62 3.50
N GLN A 47 2.17 6.34 4.06
CA GLN A 47 2.02 5.53 5.27
C GLN A 47 1.01 4.41 5.01
N ALA A 48 1.06 3.35 5.82
CA ALA A 48 0.06 2.30 5.78
C ALA A 48 -1.32 2.90 6.04
N ASP A 49 -2.28 2.48 5.23
CA ASP A 49 -3.68 2.90 5.38
C ASP A 49 -4.28 2.19 6.61
N PRO A 50 -4.65 2.91 7.68
CA PRO A 50 -5.26 2.31 8.87
C PRO A 50 -6.72 1.91 8.61
N ASP A 51 -7.37 2.56 7.64
CA ASP A 51 -8.76 2.33 7.26
C ASP A 51 -8.85 2.19 5.73
N PRO A 52 -8.37 1.05 5.19
CA PRO A 52 -8.45 0.83 3.77
C PRO A 52 -9.90 0.62 3.35
N PRO A 53 -10.33 1.18 2.20
CA PRO A 53 -11.61 0.83 1.65
C PRO A 53 -11.66 -0.69 1.46
N PRO A 54 -12.86 -1.29 1.50
CA PRO A 54 -13.01 -2.68 1.12
C PRO A 54 -12.32 -2.86 -0.25
N PRO A 55 -11.50 -3.91 -0.41
CA PRO A 55 -10.85 -4.16 -1.69
C PRO A 55 -11.94 -4.17 -2.76
N PRO A 56 -11.78 -3.47 -3.89
CA PRO A 56 -12.75 -3.55 -4.97
C PRO A 56 -12.91 -5.03 -5.33
N ASP A 57 -14.16 -5.50 -5.40
CA ASP A 57 -14.52 -6.90 -5.65
C ASP A 57 -13.68 -7.45 -6.80
N GLY A 58 -12.61 -8.19 -6.49
CA GLY A 58 -11.58 -8.57 -7.47
C GLY A 58 -10.13 -8.49 -6.99
N HIS A 59 -9.84 -7.80 -5.88
CA HIS A 59 -8.57 -7.89 -5.18
C HIS A 59 -8.66 -8.83 -3.97
N SER A 60 -9.23 -10.02 -4.16
CA SER A 60 -8.91 -11.16 -3.30
C SER A 60 -7.41 -11.42 -3.46
N LYS A 61 -6.61 -10.98 -2.50
CA LYS A 61 -5.25 -11.48 -2.39
C LYS A 61 -5.35 -13.00 -2.24
N ALA A 62 -5.00 -13.71 -3.31
CA ALA A 62 -4.57 -15.09 -3.23
C ALA A 62 -3.44 -15.16 -2.19
N ALA A 63 -3.79 -15.59 -0.98
CA ALA A 63 -2.84 -16.19 -0.07
C ALA A 63 -2.57 -17.58 -0.62
N HIS A 64 -1.46 -17.72 -1.36
CA HIS A 64 -0.80 -19.00 -1.60
C HIS A 64 0.32 -19.15 -0.58
#